data_AF-A0AA43Z4P0-F1
#
_entry.id   AF-A0AA43Z4P0-F1
#
_cell.length_a   1.000
_cell.length_b   1.000
_cell.length_c   1.000
_cell.angle_alpha   90.00
_cell.angle_beta   90.00
_cell.angle_gamma   90.00
#
_symmetry.space_group_name_H-M   'P 1'
#
loop_
_entity.id
_entity.type
_entity.pdbx_description
1 polymer ?
#
loop_
_entity_poly.entity_id
_entity_poly.type
_entity_poly.pdbx_seq_one_letter_code
_entity_poly.pdbx_strand_id
1 'polypeptide(L)'
;MPSGDPMRGQRGFTYLGVLFLVALMGGALAAAGQLWSTASQRARERDLLWVGNQYAMALRSYYRNSPGIAQYPQSLEELLEDRRQIKRQRHLRRLYADPVTGSGEWGLIRSVDGRIAGVYSLSERQPLKSASFPPGWESFEGTTRYADWQFVAEPSFRQE
;
A
#
# COMPACT_ATOMS: atom_id res chain seq x y z
N MET A 1 21.00 -71.74 -39.75
CA MET A 1 21.46 -71.25 -38.43
C MET A 1 21.02 -69.79 -38.28
N PRO A 2 20.44 -69.42 -37.12
CA PRO A 2 19.73 -68.15 -36.89
C PRO A 2 20.71 -67.12 -36.27
N SER A 3 20.46 -65.83 -36.02
CA SER A 3 19.27 -64.99 -35.85
C SER A 3 19.69 -63.55 -36.12
N GLY A 4 18.89 -62.77 -36.86
CA GLY A 4 19.05 -61.31 -36.93
C GLY A 4 18.42 -60.65 -35.71
N ASP A 5 19.21 -59.89 -34.94
CA ASP A 5 18.79 -59.22 -33.72
C ASP A 5 17.97 -57.95 -34.04
N PRO A 6 16.73 -57.78 -33.55
CA PRO A 6 15.93 -56.60 -33.83
C PRO A 6 16.49 -55.37 -33.10
N MET A 7 16.88 -54.36 -33.86
CA MET A 7 17.23 -53.02 -33.40
C MET A 7 16.12 -52.46 -32.50
N ARG A 8 16.42 -52.34 -31.21
CA ARG A 8 15.53 -51.75 -30.19
C ARG A 8 15.15 -50.33 -30.57
N GLY A 9 13.88 -50.11 -30.90
CA GLY A 9 13.31 -48.78 -31.15
C GLY A 9 13.54 -47.84 -29.96
N GLN A 10 14.28 -46.77 -30.20
CA GLN A 10 14.54 -45.75 -29.18
C GLN A 10 13.23 -45.06 -28.78
N ARG A 11 13.04 -44.96 -27.47
CA ARG A 11 11.86 -44.46 -26.75
C ARG A 11 11.68 -42.94 -26.90
N GLY A 12 11.44 -42.45 -28.12
CA GLY A 12 11.15 -41.03 -28.39
C GLY A 12 9.89 -40.50 -27.69
N PHE A 13 8.96 -41.40 -27.32
CA PHE A 13 7.72 -41.03 -26.65
C PHE A 13 7.92 -40.55 -25.19
N THR A 14 8.91 -41.09 -24.48
CA THR A 14 9.16 -40.69 -23.09
C THR A 14 9.69 -39.27 -23.00
N TYR A 15 10.55 -38.86 -23.93
CA TYR A 15 11.05 -37.49 -24.00
C TYR A 15 9.94 -36.48 -24.33
N LEU A 16 9.09 -36.80 -25.31
CA LEU A 16 7.91 -36.00 -25.62
C LEU A 16 6.94 -35.89 -24.42
N GLY A 17 6.72 -36.99 -23.70
CA GLY A 17 5.91 -36.99 -22.49
C GLY A 17 6.49 -36.11 -21.37
N VAL A 18 7.81 -36.15 -21.15
CA VAL A 18 8.49 -35.29 -20.17
C VAL A 18 8.41 -33.81 -20.59
N LEU A 19 8.66 -33.50 -21.87
CA LEU A 19 8.52 -32.13 -22.38
C LEU A 19 7.09 -31.60 -22.22
N PHE A 20 6.09 -32.45 -22.48
CA PHE A 20 4.69 -32.09 -22.29
C PHE A 20 4.36 -31.85 -20.81
N LEU A 21 4.85 -32.71 -19.91
CA LEU A 21 4.69 -32.52 -18.46
C LEU A 21 5.32 -31.20 -17.98
N VAL A 22 6.55 -30.91 -18.42
CA VAL A 22 7.25 -29.66 -18.09
C VAL A 22 6.50 -28.45 -18.63
N ALA A 23 5.97 -28.51 -19.85
CA ALA A 23 5.15 -27.46 -20.45
C ALA A 23 3.86 -27.22 -19.64
N LEU A 24 3.17 -28.30 -19.22
CA LEU A 24 1.97 -28.21 -18.37
C LEU A 24 2.29 -27.60 -17.00
N MET A 25 3.39 -28.01 -16.36
CA MET A 25 3.81 -27.44 -15.08
C MET A 25 4.17 -25.96 -15.21
N GLY A 26 4.89 -25.57 -16.27
CA GLY A 26 5.22 -24.19 -16.56
C GLY A 26 3.97 -23.32 -16.74
N GLY A 27 2.98 -23.82 -17.50
CA GLY A 27 1.70 -23.14 -17.68
C GLY A 27 0.91 -22.97 -16.37
N ALA A 28 0.86 -24.02 -15.54
CA ALA A 28 0.18 -23.98 -14.25
C ALA A 28 0.81 -22.97 -13.27
N LEU A 29 2.15 -22.92 -13.20
CA LEU A 29 2.88 -21.96 -12.37
C LEU A 29 2.67 -20.51 -12.83
N ALA A 30 2.68 -20.26 -14.15
CA ALA A 30 2.44 -18.94 -14.70
C ALA A 30 1.03 -18.41 -14.34
N ALA A 31 0.01 -19.28 -14.42
CA ALA A 31 -1.35 -18.93 -14.01
C ALA A 31 -1.45 -18.60 -12.51
N ALA A 32 -0.76 -19.34 -11.65
CA ALA A 32 -0.74 -19.08 -10.21
C ALA A 32 -0.06 -17.74 -9.85
N GLY A 33 1.00 -17.34 -10.58
CA GLY A 33 1.71 -16.09 -10.32
C GLY A 33 0.87 -14.83 -10.54
N GLN A 34 -0.01 -14.83 -11.55
CA GLN A 34 -0.91 -13.70 -11.84
C GLN A 34 -1.87 -13.41 -10.68
N LEU A 35 -2.39 -14.46 -10.01
CA LEU A 35 -3.28 -14.33 -8.85
C LEU A 35 -2.58 -13.67 -7.65
N TRP A 36 -1.29 -13.97 -7.44
CA TRP A 36 -0.52 -13.40 -6.33
C TRP A 36 -0.22 -11.92 -6.51
N SER A 37 0.00 -11.44 -7.74
CA SER A 37 0.24 -10.01 -8.00
C SER A 37 -0.95 -9.16 -7.53
N THR A 38 -2.16 -9.55 -7.92
CA THR A 38 -3.39 -8.85 -7.53
C THR A 38 -3.64 -8.93 -6.03
N ALA A 39 -3.39 -10.10 -5.42
CA ALA A 39 -3.51 -10.25 -3.98
C ALA A 39 -2.53 -9.35 -3.21
N SER A 40 -1.29 -9.23 -3.68
CA SER A 40 -0.28 -8.33 -3.10
C SER A 40 -0.68 -6.87 -3.22
N GLN A 41 -1.20 -6.44 -4.37
CA GLN A 41 -1.66 -5.07 -4.55
C GLN A 41 -2.81 -4.73 -3.60
N ARG A 42 -3.82 -5.60 -3.47
CA ARG A 42 -4.92 -5.41 -2.51
C ARG A 42 -4.45 -5.35 -1.07
N ALA A 43 -3.43 -6.13 -0.70
CA ALA A 43 -2.85 -6.06 0.64
C ALA A 43 -2.21 -4.69 0.90
N ARG A 44 -1.41 -4.19 -0.05
CA ARG A 44 -0.78 -2.85 0.05
C ARG A 44 -1.80 -1.72 0.13
N GLU A 45 -2.91 -1.82 -0.59
CA GLU A 45 -3.99 -0.82 -0.51
C GLU A 45 -4.67 -0.78 0.86
N ARG A 46 -4.94 -1.96 1.43
CA ARG A 46 -5.49 -2.06 2.78
C ARG A 46 -4.53 -1.46 3.80
N ASP A 47 -3.24 -1.77 3.65
CA ASP A 47 -2.19 -1.20 4.50
C ASP A 47 -2.10 0.32 4.31
N LEU A 48 -2.25 0.83 3.08
CA LEU A 48 -2.25 2.26 2.79
C LEU A 48 -3.39 2.96 3.52
N LEU A 49 -4.61 2.44 3.42
CA LEU A 49 -5.77 2.98 4.13
C LEU A 49 -5.57 2.93 5.64
N TRP A 50 -5.02 1.83 6.16
CA TRP A 50 -4.75 1.71 7.58
C TRP A 50 -3.71 2.73 8.05
N VAL A 51 -2.56 2.81 7.36
CA VAL A 51 -1.48 3.76 7.69
C VAL A 51 -1.97 5.21 7.56
N GLY A 52 -2.66 5.55 6.47
CA GLY A 52 -3.21 6.88 6.25
C GLY A 52 -4.20 7.28 7.34
N ASN A 53 -5.07 6.35 7.76
CA ASN A 53 -5.97 6.56 8.89
C ASN A 53 -5.21 6.80 10.21
N GLN A 54 -4.11 6.07 10.46
CA GLN A 54 -3.27 6.31 11.63
C GLN A 54 -2.67 7.73 11.63
N TYR A 55 -2.22 8.23 10.49
CA TYR A 55 -1.72 9.60 10.36
C TYR A 55 -2.83 10.63 10.59
N ALA A 56 -3.99 10.49 9.95
CA ALA A 56 -5.11 11.40 10.12
C ALA A 56 -5.59 11.45 11.59
N MET A 57 -5.68 10.29 12.25
CA MET A 57 -6.01 10.21 13.67
C MET A 57 -4.93 10.85 14.55
N ALA A 58 -3.66 10.64 14.26
CA ALA A 58 -2.56 11.25 15.00
C ALA A 58 -2.57 12.78 14.86
N LEU A 59 -2.77 13.30 13.65
CA LEU A 59 -2.90 14.73 13.39
C LEU A 59 -4.10 15.35 14.14
N ARG A 60 -5.25 14.67 14.11
CA ARG A 60 -6.45 15.11 14.85
C ARG A 60 -6.21 15.10 16.36
N SER A 61 -5.54 14.07 16.87
CA SER A 61 -5.18 13.96 18.29
C SER A 61 -4.18 15.05 18.70
N TYR A 62 -3.20 15.36 17.87
CA TYR A 62 -2.22 16.43 18.08
C TYR A 62 -2.89 17.80 18.17
N TYR A 63 -3.77 18.09 17.21
CA TYR A 63 -4.53 19.34 17.19
C TYR A 63 -5.40 19.51 18.45
N ARG A 64 -6.10 18.45 18.87
CA ARG A 64 -6.99 18.46 20.05
C ARG A 64 -6.25 18.54 21.39
N ASN A 65 -5.05 17.99 21.48
CA ASN A 65 -4.27 17.95 22.73
C ASN A 65 -3.31 19.14 22.88
N SER A 66 -3.43 20.19 22.08
CA SER A 66 -2.55 21.37 22.22
C SER A 66 -2.87 22.15 23.51
N PRO A 67 -1.88 22.45 24.38
CA PRO A 67 -2.08 23.15 25.66
C PRO A 67 -2.25 24.67 25.49
N GLY A 68 -3.07 25.09 24.54
CA GLY A 68 -3.27 26.49 24.16
C GLY A 68 -3.99 26.59 22.81
N ILE A 69 -3.43 27.36 21.88
CA ILE A 69 -3.98 27.48 20.53
C ILE A 69 -3.86 26.14 19.81
N ALA A 70 -5.00 25.60 19.36
CA ALA A 70 -5.06 24.35 18.63
C ALA A 70 -4.33 24.49 17.30
N GLN A 71 -3.29 23.67 17.11
CA GLN A 71 -2.34 23.89 16.04
C GLN A 71 -1.79 22.55 15.52
N TYR A 72 -1.64 22.44 14.21
CA TYR A 72 -1.07 21.26 13.57
C TYR A 72 0.46 21.19 13.73
N PRO A 73 1.08 20.01 13.57
CA PRO A 73 2.52 19.88 13.67
C PRO A 73 3.24 20.48 12.45
N GLN A 74 4.50 20.90 12.63
CA GLN A 74 5.35 21.37 11.53
C GLN A 74 6.01 20.23 10.76
N SER A 75 6.30 19.12 11.45
CA SER A 75 6.92 17.93 10.88
C SER A 75 6.23 16.66 11.41
N LEU A 76 6.34 15.54 10.69
CA LEU A 76 5.70 14.29 11.11
C LEU A 76 6.35 13.71 12.38
N GLU A 77 7.60 14.05 12.66
CA GLU A 77 8.34 13.64 13.85
C GLU A 77 7.70 14.19 15.14
N GLU A 78 7.06 15.35 15.09
CA GLU A 78 6.31 15.90 16.23
C GLU A 78 5.12 15.02 16.63
N LEU A 79 4.62 14.14 15.74
CA LEU A 79 3.59 13.16 16.09
C LEU A 79 4.14 11.99 16.92
N LEU A 80 5.45 11.71 16.84
CA LEU A 80 6.09 10.67 17.63
C LEU A 80 6.40 11.13 19.05
N GLU A 81 6.92 12.35 19.19
CA GLU A 81 7.29 12.93 20.47
C GLU A 81 6.82 14.38 20.54
N ASP A 82 5.65 14.58 21.15
CA ASP A 82 5.20 15.92 21.47
C ASP A 82 5.91 16.40 22.76
N ARG A 83 6.80 17.38 22.59
CA ARG A 83 7.58 18.02 23.66
C ARG A 83 6.92 19.29 24.19
N ARG A 84 5.77 19.71 23.63
CA ARG A 84 5.04 20.91 24.08
C ARG A 84 4.31 20.66 25.40
N GLN A 85 4.09 19.39 25.75
CA GLN A 85 3.47 18.99 27.00
C GLN A 85 4.48 18.63 28.08
N ILE A 86 4.09 18.84 29.35
CA ILE A 86 4.87 18.46 30.55
C ILE A 86 5.11 16.94 30.57
N LYS A 87 4.13 16.14 30.11
CA LYS A 87 4.30 14.71 29.85
C LYS A 87 4.48 14.48 28.37
N ARG A 88 5.55 13.77 27.98
CA ARG A 88 5.77 13.35 26.59
C ARG A 88 4.60 12.52 26.10
N GLN A 89 3.84 13.06 25.16
CA GLN A 89 2.71 12.39 24.53
C GLN A 89 3.14 11.86 23.17
N ARG A 90 2.75 10.62 22.86
CA ARG A 90 2.96 10.01 21.54
C ARG A 90 1.62 9.87 20.84
N HIS A 91 1.44 10.54 19.71
CA HIS A 91 0.23 10.45 18.89
C HIS A 91 0.32 9.34 17.86
N LEU A 92 1.54 9.01 17.45
CA LEU A 92 1.85 7.93 16.52
C LEU A 92 2.89 6.98 17.13
N ARG A 93 2.76 5.68 16.88
CA ARG A 93 3.69 4.67 17.44
C ARG A 93 5.06 4.69 16.77
N ARG A 94 5.08 4.91 15.46
CA ARG A 94 6.26 5.00 14.59
C ARG A 94 5.87 5.71 13.30
N LEU A 95 6.85 6.29 12.59
CA LEU A 95 6.63 6.73 11.22
C LEU A 95 6.47 5.49 10.34
N TYR A 96 5.32 5.37 9.71
CA TYR A 96 5.02 4.28 8.79
C TYR A 96 5.47 4.70 7.39
N ALA A 97 6.16 3.79 6.70
CA ALA A 97 6.45 3.93 5.29
C ALA A 97 5.17 3.79 4.45
N ASP A 98 5.16 4.39 3.28
CA ASP A 98 4.13 4.20 2.28
C ASP A 98 4.23 2.76 1.72
N PRO A 99 3.19 1.91 1.90
CA PRO A 99 3.23 0.52 1.46
C PRO A 99 3.15 0.35 -0.06
N VAL A 100 2.79 1.39 -0.81
CA VAL A 100 2.68 1.34 -2.28
C VAL A 100 4.02 1.67 -2.94
N THR A 101 4.69 2.73 -2.48
CA THR A 101 6.01 3.16 -2.97
C THR A 101 7.15 2.42 -2.28
N GLY A 102 6.95 1.97 -1.04
CA GLY A 102 7.97 1.41 -0.18
C GLY A 102 8.90 2.46 0.44
N SER A 103 8.65 3.76 0.24
CA SER A 103 9.46 4.84 0.79
C SER A 103 8.90 5.34 2.12
N GLY A 104 9.76 5.95 2.93
CA GLY A 104 9.33 6.69 4.13
C GLY A 104 8.75 8.08 3.80
N GLU A 105 8.72 8.45 2.53
CA GLU A 105 8.35 9.79 2.08
C GLU A 105 6.87 9.85 1.74
N TRP A 106 6.19 10.81 2.36
CA TRP A 106 4.78 11.08 2.13
C TRP A 106 4.62 12.47 1.52
N GLY A 107 3.64 12.60 0.62
CA GLY A 107 3.13 13.90 0.24
C GLY A 107 2.49 14.56 1.45
N LEU A 108 2.78 15.84 1.68
CA LEU A 108 2.30 16.59 2.84
C LEU A 108 1.28 17.63 2.39
N ILE A 109 0.12 17.62 3.03
CA ILE A 109 -0.92 18.62 2.82
C ILE A 109 -0.75 19.66 3.92
N ARG A 110 -0.48 20.90 3.52
CA ARG A 110 -0.26 22.02 4.46
C ARG A 110 -1.51 22.88 4.56
N SER A 111 -1.84 23.29 5.79
CA SER A 111 -2.84 24.32 6.07
C SER A 111 -2.30 25.71 5.68
N VAL A 112 -3.17 26.73 5.74
CA VAL A 112 -2.83 28.15 5.51
C VAL A 112 -1.66 28.63 6.37
N ASP A 113 -1.50 28.07 7.57
CA ASP A 113 -0.40 28.40 8.49
C ASP A 113 0.92 27.64 8.17
N GLY A 114 0.98 26.91 7.05
CA GLY A 114 2.13 26.11 6.62
C GLY A 114 2.33 24.79 7.38
N ARG A 115 1.45 24.45 8.31
CA ARG A 115 1.50 23.25 9.15
C ARG A 115 0.86 22.04 8.46
N ILE A 116 1.30 20.83 8.82
CA ILE A 116 0.84 19.60 8.17
C ILE A 116 -0.56 19.23 8.68
N ALA A 117 -1.55 19.31 7.81
CA ALA A 117 -2.95 18.96 8.09
C ALA A 117 -3.37 17.60 7.50
N GLY A 118 -2.55 17.02 6.64
CA GLY A 118 -2.79 15.70 6.07
C GLY A 118 -1.58 15.11 5.34
N VAL A 119 -1.71 13.86 4.92
CA VAL A 119 -0.69 13.13 4.15
C VAL A 119 -1.33 12.38 2.97
N TYR A 120 -0.57 12.14 1.92
CA TYR A 120 -0.97 11.32 0.77
C TYR A 120 0.21 10.53 0.20
N SER A 121 -0.07 9.44 -0.50
CA SER A 121 0.98 8.63 -1.16
C SER A 121 1.53 9.37 -2.37
N LEU A 122 2.84 9.30 -2.63
CA LEU A 122 3.44 9.87 -3.85
C LEU A 122 3.23 8.98 -5.10
N SER A 123 2.53 7.85 -4.96
CA SER A 123 2.29 6.91 -6.05
C SER A 123 1.20 7.39 -7.01
N GLU A 124 1.52 7.47 -8.29
CA GLU A 124 0.56 7.73 -9.37
C GLU A 124 -0.15 6.47 -9.87
N ARG A 125 0.10 5.31 -9.27
CA ARG A 125 -0.55 4.06 -9.69
C ARG A 125 -2.06 4.12 -9.42
N GLN A 126 -2.80 3.40 -10.26
CA GLN A 126 -4.26 3.31 -10.15
C GLN A 126 -4.67 2.34 -9.03
N PRO A 127 -5.59 2.75 -8.13
CA PRO A 127 -6.14 1.86 -7.13
C PRO A 127 -7.06 0.81 -7.75
N LEU A 128 -7.01 -0.40 -7.20
CA LEU A 128 -7.98 -1.47 -7.46
C LEU A 128 -9.29 -1.22 -6.73
N LYS A 129 -9.23 -0.61 -5.53
CA LYS A 129 -10.42 -0.23 -4.77
C LYS A 129 -11.00 1.08 -5.30
N SER A 130 -12.19 1.00 -5.89
CA SER A 130 -12.94 2.15 -6.40
C SER A 130 -14.16 2.55 -5.56
N ALA A 131 -14.63 1.67 -4.66
CA ALA A 131 -15.86 1.85 -3.90
C ALA A 131 -15.82 1.22 -2.49
N SER A 132 -16.82 1.55 -1.68
CA SER A 132 -17.06 1.01 -0.33
C SER A 132 -15.93 1.34 0.64
N PHE A 133 -15.52 2.60 0.67
CA PHE A 133 -14.52 3.06 1.64
C PHE A 133 -15.11 3.15 3.05
N PRO A 134 -14.28 2.99 4.09
CA PRO A 134 -14.72 3.20 5.46
C PRO A 134 -15.17 4.65 5.69
N PRO A 135 -16.03 4.89 6.71
CA PRO A 135 -16.53 6.22 7.00
C PRO A 135 -15.43 7.27 7.18
N GLY A 136 -15.61 8.44 6.58
CA GLY A 136 -14.63 9.53 6.55
C GLY A 136 -13.69 9.51 5.34
N TRP A 137 -13.71 8.43 4.54
CA TRP A 137 -12.89 8.25 3.35
C TRP A 137 -13.71 8.02 2.07
N GLU A 138 -15.02 8.31 2.09
CA GLU A 138 -15.94 8.14 0.96
C GLU A 138 -15.53 8.97 -0.25
N SER A 139 -14.86 10.10 -0.04
CA SER A 139 -14.32 10.94 -1.10
C SER A 139 -13.23 10.29 -1.96
N PHE A 140 -12.70 9.14 -1.54
CA PHE A 140 -11.75 8.38 -2.35
C PHE A 140 -12.44 7.58 -3.47
N GLU A 141 -13.77 7.46 -3.43
CA GLU A 141 -14.53 6.81 -4.49
C GLU A 141 -14.37 7.54 -5.82
N GLY A 142 -14.08 6.78 -6.88
CA GLY A 142 -13.87 7.33 -8.22
C GLY A 142 -12.52 8.01 -8.46
N THR A 143 -11.62 8.06 -7.46
CA THR A 143 -10.25 8.54 -7.67
C THR A 143 -9.46 7.63 -8.59
N THR A 144 -8.54 8.21 -9.36
CA THR A 144 -7.78 7.47 -10.39
C THR A 144 -6.37 7.13 -9.95
N ARG A 145 -5.83 7.77 -8.90
CA ARG A 145 -4.47 7.56 -8.42
C ARG A 145 -4.43 7.47 -6.90
N TYR A 146 -3.45 6.75 -6.35
CA TYR A 146 -3.21 6.74 -4.89
C TYR A 146 -2.81 8.11 -4.34
N ALA A 147 -2.23 8.99 -5.16
CA ALA A 147 -1.94 10.37 -4.78
C ALA A 147 -3.19 11.19 -4.45
N ASP A 148 -4.33 10.82 -5.03
CA ASP A 148 -5.61 11.50 -4.77
C ASP A 148 -6.21 11.02 -3.43
N TRP A 149 -5.70 9.94 -2.82
CA TRP A 149 -6.10 9.48 -1.49
C TRP A 149 -5.44 10.33 -0.40
N GLN A 150 -6.05 11.47 -0.16
CA GLN A 150 -5.60 12.48 0.79
C GLN A 150 -6.15 12.20 2.19
N PHE A 151 -5.28 11.72 3.07
CA PHE A 151 -5.57 11.44 4.48
C PHE A 151 -5.42 12.70 5.33
N VAL A 152 -6.49 13.48 5.41
CA VAL A 152 -6.55 14.75 6.13
C VAL A 152 -7.20 14.59 7.52
N ALA A 153 -6.76 15.40 8.47
CA ALA A 153 -7.34 15.43 9.81
C ALA A 153 -8.79 15.94 9.80
N GLU A 154 -9.10 16.87 8.91
CA GLU A 154 -10.43 17.45 8.67
C GLU A 154 -10.68 17.50 7.15
N PRO A 155 -11.90 17.22 6.66
CA PRO A 155 -12.19 17.17 5.21
C PRO A 155 -11.91 18.49 4.47
N SER A 156 -11.95 19.62 5.18
CA SER A 156 -11.70 20.97 4.61
C SER A 156 -10.27 21.19 4.11
N PHE A 157 -9.31 20.34 4.50
CA PHE A 157 -7.93 20.47 4.04
C PHE A 157 -7.62 19.70 2.76
N ARG A 158 -8.57 18.93 2.23
CA ARG A 158 -8.36 18.19 0.99
C ARG A 158 -8.26 19.16 -0.18
N GLN A 159 -7.25 18.99 -1.02
CA GLN A 159 -7.09 19.74 -2.25
C GLN A 159 -7.82 19.00 -3.38
N GLU A 160 -8.59 19.74 -4.18
CA GLU A 160 -9.30 19.21 -5.35
C GLU A 160 -8.36 18.89 -6.52
#